data_AF-A0A9W4TDI9-F1
#
_entry.id   AF-A0A9W4TDI9-F1
#
_cell.length_a   1.000
_cell.length_b   1.000
_cell.length_c   1.000
_cell.angle_alpha   90.00
_cell.angle_beta   90.00
_cell.angle_gamma   90.00
#
_symmetry.space_group_name_H-M   'P 1'
#
loop_
_entity.id
_entity.type
_entity.pdbx_description
1 polymer ?
#
loop_
_entity_poly.entity_id
_entity_poly.type
_entity_poly.pdbx_seq_one_letter_code
_entity_poly.pdbx_strand_id
1 'polypeptide(L)'
;FSQLDLELNFTSLREIKKLVEKLLRHTLKKTFGSSLKILFATLTYQQVMKKHGTDKPDLRQDAKNTQELKTQKHESFRHPFTLPKKKYIKPLLNDKVKAEKVICEALDLVCNGEEILSGSTRIYQRNLQEKVLEILGYNSSARENYFGYFLQALEFAAPPH
;
A
#
# COMPACT_ATOMS: atom_id res chain seq x y z
N PHE A 1 6.81 -16.24 11.62
CA PHE A 1 6.50 -14.90 12.16
C PHE A 1 5.00 -14.84 12.45
N SER A 2 4.54 -13.86 13.23
CA SER A 2 3.11 -13.66 13.53
C SER A 2 2.67 -12.29 13.06
N GLN A 3 1.46 -12.17 12.52
CA GLN A 3 0.88 -10.92 12.04
C GLN A 3 -0.47 -10.66 12.71
N LEU A 4 -0.73 -9.38 13.01
CA LEU A 4 -2.09 -8.91 13.31
C LEU A 4 -2.69 -8.45 11.99
N ASP A 5 -3.58 -9.27 11.43
CA ASP A 5 -4.24 -9.00 10.15
C ASP A 5 -5.56 -8.26 10.37
N LEU A 6 -5.80 -7.21 9.57
CA LEU A 6 -6.97 -6.34 9.68
C LEU A 6 -7.47 -5.97 8.28
N GLU A 7 -8.73 -6.28 7.99
CA GLU A 7 -9.42 -5.85 6.77
C GLU A 7 -10.71 -5.09 7.15
N LEU A 8 -11.03 -4.02 6.42
CA LEU A 8 -12.14 -3.13 6.75
C LEU A 8 -12.89 -2.74 5.49
N ASN A 9 -14.22 -2.82 5.51
CA ASN A 9 -15.05 -2.36 4.39
C ASN A 9 -15.40 -0.87 4.53
N PHE A 10 -15.65 -0.21 3.40
CA PHE A 10 -16.11 1.17 3.28
C PHE A 10 -15.24 2.19 4.05
N THR A 11 -13.96 1.89 4.19
CA THR A 11 -13.04 2.67 5.03
C THR A 11 -11.98 3.33 4.16
N SER A 12 -11.78 4.63 4.33
CA SER A 12 -10.73 5.36 3.63
C SER A 12 -9.35 5.10 4.25
N LEU A 13 -8.29 5.27 3.45
CA LEU A 13 -6.90 5.19 3.95
C LEU A 13 -6.63 6.10 5.16
N ARG A 14 -7.33 7.25 5.24
CA ARG A 14 -7.26 8.17 6.38
C ARG A 14 -7.85 7.56 7.65
N GLU A 15 -8.96 6.84 7.53
CA GLU A 15 -9.61 6.17 8.65
C GLU A 15 -8.82 4.96 9.14
N ILE A 16 -8.26 4.17 8.21
CA ILE A 16 -7.32 3.09 8.52
C ILE A 16 -6.13 3.67 9.32
N LYS A 17 -5.53 4.76 8.85
CA LYS A 17 -4.43 5.43 9.56
C LYS A 17 -4.83 5.81 10.99
N LYS A 18 -5.98 6.45 11.18
CA LYS A 18 -6.47 6.82 12.52
C LYS A 18 -6.67 5.61 13.43
N LEU A 19 -7.21 4.50 12.90
CA LEU A 19 -7.41 3.26 13.65
C LEU A 19 -6.08 2.68 14.11
N VAL A 20 -5.10 2.58 13.19
CA VAL A 20 -3.75 2.09 13.46
C VAL A 20 -3.05 2.97 14.50
N GLU A 21 -3.12 4.29 14.35
CA GLU A 21 -2.54 5.22 15.34
C GLU A 21 -3.16 5.04 16.73
N LYS A 22 -4.48 4.84 16.81
CA LYS A 22 -5.19 4.59 18.07
C LYS A 22 -4.78 3.25 18.68
N LEU A 23 -4.70 2.19 17.87
CA LEU A 23 -4.26 0.86 18.29
C LEU A 23 -2.86 0.92 18.89
N LEU A 24 -1.91 1.56 18.21
CA LEU A 24 -0.53 1.67 18.69
C LEU A 24 -0.41 2.47 19.98
N ARG A 25 -1.11 3.61 20.09
CA ARG A 25 -1.16 4.36 21.35
C ARG A 25 -1.70 3.52 22.49
N HIS A 26 -2.74 2.71 22.23
CA HIS A 26 -3.32 1.82 23.22
C HIS A 26 -2.33 0.75 23.65
N THR A 27 -1.74 0.02 22.69
CA THR A 27 -0.77 -1.05 22.95
C THR A 27 0.44 -0.51 23.71
N LEU A 28 1.05 0.60 23.26
CA LEU A 28 2.22 1.18 23.93
C LEU A 28 1.90 1.65 25.35
N LYS A 29 0.73 2.27 25.57
CA LYS A 29 0.29 2.66 26.92
C LYS A 29 0.13 1.45 27.83
N LYS A 30 -0.44 0.34 27.32
CA LYS A 30 -0.64 -0.90 28.07
C LYS A 30 0.67 -1.61 28.38
N THR A 31 1.61 -1.60 27.44
CA THR A 31 2.91 -2.28 27.59
C THR A 31 3.90 -1.49 28.46
N PHE A 32 4.00 -0.17 28.27
CA PHE A 32 5.05 0.66 28.89
C PHE A 32 4.55 1.58 30.01
N GLY A 33 3.25 1.58 30.34
CA GLY A 33 2.67 2.31 31.46
C GLY A 33 2.68 3.85 31.34
N SER A 34 3.29 4.42 30.30
CA SER A 34 3.42 5.87 30.10
C SER A 34 2.61 6.34 28.88
N SER A 35 2.01 7.54 29.00
CA SER A 35 1.36 8.20 27.87
C SER A 35 2.43 8.84 26.97
N LEU A 36 3.05 8.04 26.10
CA LEU A 36 3.99 8.54 25.12
C LEU A 36 3.29 9.53 24.18
N LYS A 37 3.81 10.76 24.09
CA LYS A 37 3.39 11.74 23.07
C LYS A 37 3.97 11.32 21.72
N ILE A 38 3.29 10.39 21.06
CA ILE A 38 3.68 9.93 19.72
C ILE A 38 3.18 10.92 18.69
N LEU A 39 4.09 11.42 17.84
CA LEU A 39 3.77 12.20 16.66
C LEU A 39 3.86 11.30 15.43
N PHE A 40 2.73 11.07 14.76
CA PHE A 40 2.69 10.30 13.52
C PHE A 40 2.89 11.21 12.31
N ALA A 41 4.16 11.51 12.03
CA ALA A 41 4.54 12.23 10.81
C ALA A 41 4.04 11.47 9.57
N THR A 42 3.54 12.20 8.57
CA THR A 42 3.12 11.62 7.29
C THR A 42 3.97 12.22 6.20
N LEU A 43 4.68 11.37 5.47
CA LEU A 43 5.56 11.74 4.38
C LEU A 43 5.18 10.92 3.14
N THR A 44 5.27 11.52 1.97
CA THR A 44 5.11 10.78 0.72
C THR A 44 6.37 9.97 0.43
N TYR A 45 6.21 8.86 -0.31
CA TYR A 45 7.35 8.08 -0.80
C TYR A 45 8.42 8.97 -1.47
N GLN A 46 8.01 9.89 -2.34
CA GLN A 46 8.93 10.81 -3.01
C GLN A 46 9.69 11.72 -2.02
N GLN A 47 9.02 12.25 -1.00
CA GLN A 47 9.67 13.09 0.02
C GLN A 47 10.70 12.28 0.83
N VAL A 48 10.32 11.07 1.22
CA VAL A 48 11.15 10.17 2.02
C VAL A 48 12.38 9.72 1.23
N MET A 49 12.18 9.20 0.01
CA MET A 49 13.29 8.77 -0.84
C MET A 49 14.24 9.92 -1.17
N LYS A 50 13.71 11.10 -1.49
CA LYS A 50 14.54 12.29 -1.79
C LYS A 50 15.39 12.72 -0.60
N LYS A 51 14.84 12.66 0.62
CA LYS A 51 15.50 13.16 1.82
C LYS A 51 16.41 12.12 2.48
N HIS A 52 15.98 10.86 2.52
CA HIS A 52 16.59 9.82 3.33
C HIS A 52 17.15 8.65 2.52
N GLY A 53 16.83 8.53 1.22
CA GLY A 53 17.33 7.44 0.37
C GLY A 53 16.71 6.07 0.64
N THR A 54 15.76 5.96 1.56
CA THR A 54 15.06 4.73 1.95
C THR A 54 13.62 5.07 2.29
N ASP A 55 12.68 4.17 1.99
CA ASP A 55 11.24 4.27 2.30
C ASP A 55 10.90 3.95 3.77
N LYS A 56 11.86 3.39 4.51
CA LYS A 56 11.78 3.15 5.96
C LYS A 56 12.82 3.96 6.76
N PRO A 57 12.74 5.30 6.77
CA PRO A 57 13.75 6.13 7.40
C PRO A 57 13.70 6.04 8.94
N ASP A 58 14.87 6.01 9.58
CA ASP A 58 14.99 6.31 11.01
C ASP A 58 15.07 7.82 11.22
N LEU A 59 13.96 8.41 11.65
CA LEU A 59 13.85 9.86 11.87
C LEU A 59 14.58 10.37 13.13
N ARG A 60 15.15 9.47 13.94
CA ARG A 60 16.00 9.86 15.08
C ARG A 60 17.40 10.28 14.64
N GLN A 61 17.81 9.85 13.45
CA GLN A 61 19.13 10.10 12.88
C GLN A 61 19.04 11.16 11.78
N ASP A 62 20.08 12.00 11.66
CA ASP A 62 20.26 12.87 10.50
C ASP A 62 20.76 12.04 9.31
N ALA A 63 19.87 11.28 8.66
CA ALA A 63 20.28 10.34 7.61
C ALA A 63 20.57 11.03 6.27
N LYS A 64 21.86 11.20 5.94
CA LYS A 64 22.42 11.25 4.58
C LYS A 64 22.98 9.86 4.22
N ASN A 65 22.15 8.92 3.78
CA ASN A 65 22.65 7.69 3.16
C ASN A 65 21.73 7.30 2.01
N THR A 66 22.12 7.72 0.80
CA THR A 66 21.46 7.34 -0.45
C THR A 66 22.03 6.02 -0.95
N GLN A 67 21.27 4.93 -0.82
CA GLN A 67 21.49 3.72 -1.61
C GLN A 67 20.50 3.71 -2.78
N GLU A 68 21.01 3.61 -4.00
CA GLU A 68 20.17 3.45 -5.20
C GLU A 68 19.69 1.99 -5.30
N LEU A 69 18.36 1.80 -5.28
CA LEU A 69 17.71 0.54 -5.63
C LEU A 69 17.53 0.48 -7.14
N LYS A 70 18.21 -0.47 -7.81
CA LYS A 70 17.96 -0.81 -9.22
C LYS A 70 16.89 -1.91 -9.29
N THR A 71 15.75 -1.61 -9.92
CA THR A 71 14.72 -2.61 -10.25
C THR A 71 14.76 -2.92 -11.75
N GLN A 72 14.94 -4.19 -12.11
CA GLN A 72 14.70 -4.72 -13.45
C GLN A 72 13.42 -5.58 -13.42
N LYS A 73 12.63 -5.50 -14.50
CA LYS A 73 11.24 -5.99 -14.66
C LYS A 73 10.18 -5.16 -13.92
N HIS A 74 9.00 -5.03 -14.53
CA HIS A 74 7.84 -4.36 -13.92
C HIS A 74 7.29 -5.26 -12.81
N GLU A 75 7.96 -5.28 -11.67
CA GLU A 75 7.43 -5.90 -10.46
C GLU A 75 6.50 -4.90 -9.77
N SER A 76 5.38 -5.39 -9.25
CA SER A 76 4.50 -4.54 -8.47
C SER A 76 5.22 -4.18 -7.17
N PHE A 77 5.34 -2.89 -6.89
CA PHE A 77 5.96 -2.38 -5.66
C PHE A 77 5.20 -2.84 -4.39
N ARG A 78 3.95 -3.28 -4.54
CA ARG A 78 3.11 -3.89 -3.50
C ARG A 78 2.29 -5.05 -4.04
N HIS A 79 1.36 -5.57 -3.24
CA HIS A 79 0.40 -6.57 -3.70
C HIS A 79 -0.34 -6.12 -4.98
N PRO A 80 -0.52 -7.00 -6.00
CA PRO A 80 -1.20 -6.69 -7.26
C PRO A 80 -2.67 -6.27 -7.13
N PHE A 81 -3.24 -6.32 -5.92
CA PHE A 81 -4.63 -5.96 -5.64
C PHE A 81 -4.76 -4.55 -5.05
N THR A 82 -3.66 -3.81 -4.99
CA THR A 82 -3.62 -2.45 -4.45
C THR A 82 -4.35 -1.47 -5.38
N LEU A 83 -5.27 -0.67 -4.82
CA LEU A 83 -6.06 0.30 -5.58
C LEU A 83 -5.20 1.50 -6.04
N PRO A 84 -5.20 1.83 -7.34
CA PRO A 84 -4.66 3.10 -7.84
C PRO A 84 -5.47 4.29 -7.32
N LYS A 85 -4.81 5.42 -7.02
CA LYS A 85 -5.54 6.67 -6.70
C LYS A 85 -6.51 7.00 -7.84
N LYS A 86 -7.71 7.46 -7.49
CA LYS A 86 -8.84 7.70 -8.41
C LYS A 86 -8.46 8.43 -9.71
N LYS A 87 -7.54 9.40 -9.65
CA LYS A 87 -7.06 10.17 -10.81
C LYS A 87 -6.33 9.34 -11.88
N TYR A 88 -5.76 8.18 -11.52
CA TYR A 88 -5.04 7.30 -12.43
C TYR A 88 -5.91 6.19 -13.02
N ILE A 89 -7.06 5.86 -12.41
CA ILE A 89 -7.88 4.72 -12.84
C ILE A 89 -8.31 4.85 -14.31
N LYS A 90 -8.98 5.95 -14.68
CA LYS A 90 -9.43 6.15 -16.06
C LYS A 90 -8.26 6.24 -17.06
N PRO A 91 -7.18 7.00 -16.79
CA PRO A 91 -6.01 6.98 -17.66
C PRO A 91 -5.38 5.59 -17.81
N LEU A 92 -5.30 4.80 -16.74
CA LEU A 92 -4.68 3.47 -16.75
C LEU A 92 -5.50 2.48 -17.58
N LEU A 93 -6.83 2.47 -17.42
CA LEU A 93 -7.73 1.63 -18.20
C LEU A 93 -7.69 1.94 -19.70
N ASN A 94 -7.38 3.18 -20.07
CA ASN A 94 -7.33 3.63 -21.46
C ASN A 94 -5.89 3.73 -22.01
N ASP A 95 -4.90 3.17 -21.31
CA ASP A 95 -3.48 3.21 -21.70
C ASP A 95 -2.92 4.63 -21.91
N LYS A 96 -3.52 5.63 -21.25
CA LYS A 96 -3.11 7.05 -21.29
C LYS A 96 -2.09 7.42 -20.22
N VAL A 97 -1.67 6.47 -19.39
CA VAL A 97 -0.61 6.65 -18.40
C VAL A 97 0.23 5.38 -18.30
N LYS A 98 1.55 5.57 -18.21
CA LYS A 98 2.50 4.48 -17.93
C LYS A 98 2.32 3.97 -16.50
N ALA A 99 2.32 2.66 -16.31
CA ALA A 99 2.08 2.01 -15.01
C ALA A 99 3.03 2.51 -13.91
N GLU A 100 4.29 2.79 -14.25
CA GLU A 100 5.36 3.28 -13.38
C GLU A 100 5.07 4.69 -12.84
N LYS A 101 4.14 5.43 -13.45
CA LYS A 101 3.72 6.77 -13.00
C LYS A 101 2.44 6.72 -12.15
N VAL A 102 1.83 5.54 -11.99
CA VAL A 102 0.60 5.37 -11.22
C VAL A 102 0.95 5.36 -9.73
N ILE A 103 0.26 6.20 -8.96
CA ILE A 103 0.37 6.21 -7.50
C ILE A 103 -0.83 5.50 -6.92
N CYS A 104 -0.56 4.58 -6.01
CA CYS A 104 -1.55 3.77 -5.31
C CYS A 104 -1.99 4.35 -3.97
N GLU A 105 -3.11 3.83 -3.46
CA GLU A 105 -3.65 4.10 -2.13
C GLU A 105 -3.14 3.07 -1.14
N ALA A 106 -1.95 3.34 -0.62
CA ALA A 106 -1.27 2.48 0.33
C ALA A 106 -0.48 3.29 1.34
N LEU A 107 -0.21 2.68 2.50
CA LEU A 107 0.54 3.27 3.59
C LEU A 107 1.47 2.21 4.18
N ASP A 108 2.61 2.67 4.66
CA ASP A 108 3.45 1.92 5.59
C ASP A 108 3.58 2.74 6.87
N LEU A 109 3.76 2.03 7.98
CA LEU A 109 4.16 2.64 9.23
C LEU A 109 5.57 2.18 9.58
N VAL A 110 6.43 3.17 9.77
CA VAL A 110 7.83 2.97 10.09
C VAL A 110 8.09 3.46 11.52
N CYS A 111 8.78 2.64 12.29
CA CYS A 111 9.23 2.95 13.64
C CYS A 111 10.74 2.76 13.69
N ASN A 112 11.50 3.84 13.96
CA ASN A 112 12.94 3.76 14.21
C ASN A 112 13.76 3.07 13.09
N GLY A 113 13.37 3.26 11.83
CA GLY A 113 14.02 2.64 10.67
C GLY A 113 13.46 1.28 10.26
N GLU A 114 12.50 0.74 11.02
CA GLU A 114 11.86 -0.54 10.70
C GLU A 114 10.41 -0.37 10.29
N GLU A 115 10.01 -1.06 9.23
CA GLU A 115 8.62 -1.17 8.83
C GLU A 115 7.89 -2.12 9.78
N ILE A 116 6.83 -1.62 10.43
CA ILE A 116 6.06 -2.37 11.43
C ILE A 116 4.62 -2.64 11.00
N LEU A 117 4.17 -2.00 9.92
CA LEU A 117 2.87 -2.24 9.29
C LEU A 117 2.92 -1.80 7.84
N SER A 118 2.31 -2.60 6.95
CA SER A 118 1.98 -2.22 5.59
C SER A 118 0.50 -2.44 5.34
N GLY A 119 -0.10 -1.60 4.51
CA GLY A 119 -1.50 -1.74 4.13
C GLY A 119 -1.84 -0.95 2.87
N SER A 120 -2.94 -1.35 2.24
CA SER A 120 -3.48 -0.67 1.08
C SER A 120 -4.96 -0.89 0.97
N THR A 121 -5.69 0.08 0.44
CA THR A 121 -7.04 -0.16 -0.08
C THR A 121 -6.95 -1.06 -1.31
N ARG A 122 -7.97 -1.88 -1.53
CA ARG A 122 -7.97 -2.93 -2.54
C ARG A 122 -8.81 -2.56 -3.75
N ILE A 123 -8.47 -3.16 -4.88
CA ILE A 123 -9.27 -3.11 -6.09
C ILE A 123 -10.51 -3.96 -5.88
N TYR A 124 -11.68 -3.36 -6.09
CA TYR A 124 -12.98 -4.01 -5.98
C TYR A 124 -13.74 -4.07 -7.32
N GLN A 125 -13.06 -3.74 -8.43
CA GLN A 125 -13.63 -3.74 -9.78
C GLN A 125 -12.86 -4.73 -10.67
N ARG A 126 -13.55 -5.72 -11.24
CA ARG A 126 -12.93 -6.78 -12.05
C ARG A 126 -12.10 -6.22 -13.20
N ASN A 127 -12.65 -5.31 -14.00
CA ASN A 127 -11.97 -4.74 -15.16
C ASN A 127 -10.63 -4.06 -14.80
N LEU A 128 -10.59 -3.36 -13.67
CA LEU A 128 -9.37 -2.72 -13.17
C LEU A 128 -8.36 -3.76 -12.69
N GLN A 129 -8.83 -4.79 -11.98
CA GLN A 129 -7.97 -5.88 -11.52
C GLN A 129 -7.35 -6.65 -12.68
N GLU A 130 -8.14 -6.96 -13.71
CA GLU A 130 -7.67 -7.62 -14.93
C GLU A 130 -6.65 -6.76 -15.67
N LYS A 131 -6.86 -5.44 -15.75
CA LYS A 131 -5.89 -4.52 -16.35
C LYS A 131 -4.57 -4.50 -15.60
N VAL A 132 -4.61 -4.51 -14.26
CA VAL A 132 -3.38 -4.59 -13.45
C VAL A 132 -2.65 -5.92 -13.68
N LEU A 133 -3.37 -7.04 -13.70
CA LEU A 133 -2.78 -8.35 -13.98
C LEU A 133 -2.18 -8.43 -15.39
N GLU A 134 -2.83 -7.81 -16.39
CA GLU A 134 -2.29 -7.69 -17.75
C GLU A 134 -0.93 -7.00 -17.79
N ILE A 135 -0.83 -5.85 -17.10
CA ILE A 135 0.39 -5.05 -17.01
C ILE A 135 1.53 -5.85 -16.36
N LEU A 136 1.19 -6.73 -15.42
CA LEU A 136 2.12 -7.64 -14.75
C LEU A 136 2.49 -8.87 -15.60
N GLY A 137 1.94 -8.99 -16.81
CA GLY A 137 2.28 -10.06 -17.76
C GLY A 137 1.39 -11.30 -17.69
N TYR A 138 0.28 -11.26 -16.94
CA TYR A 138 -0.68 -12.36 -16.92
C TYR A 138 -1.61 -12.28 -18.14
N ASN A 139 -1.49 -13.25 -19.05
CA ASN A 139 -2.44 -13.41 -20.15
C ASN A 139 -3.82 -13.89 -19.64
N SER A 140 -4.84 -13.87 -20.50
CA SER A 140 -6.22 -14.22 -20.11
C SER A 140 -6.36 -15.62 -19.51
N SER A 141 -5.67 -16.63 -20.05
CA SER A 141 -5.71 -17.99 -19.51
C SER A 141 -5.09 -18.06 -18.11
N ALA A 142 -3.94 -17.43 -17.91
CA ALA A 142 -3.28 -17.35 -16.61
C ALA A 142 -4.12 -16.58 -15.58
N ARG A 143 -4.76 -15.48 -15.99
CA ARG A 143 -5.65 -14.71 -15.09
C ARG A 143 -6.79 -15.57 -14.56
N GLU A 144 -7.45 -16.32 -15.44
CA GLU A 144 -8.55 -17.19 -15.03
C GLU A 144 -8.06 -18.35 -14.16
N ASN A 145 -6.98 -19.02 -14.55
CA ASN A 145 -6.45 -20.17 -13.81
C ASN A 145 -5.99 -19.81 -12.39
N TYR A 146 -5.33 -18.66 -12.20
CA TYR A 146 -4.77 -18.27 -10.91
C TYR A 146 -5.68 -17.37 -10.07
N PHE A 147 -6.53 -16.57 -10.71
CA PHE A 147 -7.34 -15.54 -10.03
C PHE A 147 -8.83 -15.61 -10.37
N GLY A 148 -9.30 -16.57 -11.16
CA GLY A 148 -10.69 -16.65 -11.66
C GLY A 148 -11.75 -16.54 -10.56
N TYR A 149 -11.62 -17.33 -9.49
CA TYR A 149 -12.54 -17.25 -8.34
C TYR A 149 -12.59 -15.86 -7.71
N PHE A 150 -11.44 -15.21 -7.55
CA PHE A 150 -11.37 -13.86 -7.00
C PHE A 150 -11.97 -12.83 -7.96
N LEU A 151 -11.61 -12.90 -9.26
CA LEU A 151 -12.14 -12.00 -10.29
C LEU A 151 -13.66 -12.12 -10.41
N GLN A 152 -14.19 -13.34 -10.30
CA GLN A 152 -15.62 -13.59 -10.27
C GLN A 152 -16.28 -13.00 -9.01
N ALA A 153 -15.65 -13.14 -7.84
CA ALA A 153 -16.16 -12.56 -6.60
C ALA A 153 -16.31 -11.02 -6.70
N LEU A 154 -15.45 -10.33 -7.44
CA LEU A 154 -15.54 -8.89 -7.67
C LEU A 154 -16.83 -8.47 -8.43
N GLU A 155 -17.44 -9.36 -9.20
CA GLU A 155 -18.68 -9.08 -9.95
C GLU A 155 -19.92 -9.07 -9.04
N PHE A 156 -19.86 -9.72 -7.88
CA PHE A 156 -20.96 -9.78 -6.91
C PHE A 156 -20.98 -8.58 -5.96
N ALA A 157 -20.69 -7.39 -6.49
CA ALA A 157 -20.68 -6.12 -5.78
C ALA A 157 -19.73 -6.10 -4.56
N ALA A 158 -18.48 -6.54 -4.76
CA ALA A 158 -17.44 -6.41 -3.75
C ALA A 158 -17.35 -4.94 -3.26
N PRO A 159 -17.42 -4.67 -1.94
CA PRO A 159 -17.39 -3.32 -1.43
C PRO A 159 -15.99 -2.72 -1.57
N PRO A 160 -15.84 -1.38 -1.51
CA PRO A 160 -14.55 -0.78 -1.21
C PRO A 160 -14.02 -1.35 0.11
N HIS A 161 -12.76 -1.75 0.13
CA HIS A 161 -12.07 -2.32 1.29
C HIS A 161 -10.59 -1.90 1.30
#